data_AF-A0A8G0KRH7-F1
#
_entry.id   AF-A0A8G0KRH7-F1
#
_cell.length_a   1.000
_cell.length_b   1.000
_cell.length_c   1.000
_cell.angle_alpha   90.00
_cell.angle_beta   90.00
_cell.angle_gamma   90.00
#
_symmetry.space_group_name_H-M   'P 1'
#
loop_
_entity.id
_entity.type
_entity.pdbx_description
1 polymer ?
#
loop_
_entity_poly.entity_id
_entity_poly.type
_entity_poly.pdbx_seq_one_letter_code
_entity_poly.pdbx_strand_id
1 'polypeptide(L)'
;MNFFNYFFRRNKNNNDVSNQFETKNTPIEHNNTFISTGDNTVYKIIIPLTDEQRNHILKSTILLQANQLYMHYWTDNLVCEDPNDPEWQNKVMFFWKAEEPFPKKSLPPIFETFKTKYFLFSGDTSKISLQIGQAIPWFGMPGLGQKHVCEINGQKIAIPELNKQGLVEYIELTELTNDNLHILNDKENYFFLIDERITPFQNGNFYLNNKVIPIDIAYSVGGIHIVKKTKLES
;
A
#
# COMPACT_ATOMS: atom_id res chain seq x y z
N MET A 1 -15.88 14.33 15.74
CA MET A 1 -14.56 13.67 15.53
C MET A 1 -14.62 12.96 14.20
N ASN A 2 -14.22 13.67 13.14
CA ASN A 2 -14.05 13.19 11.76
C ASN A 2 -13.39 14.36 11.02
N PHE A 3 -12.08 14.31 10.86
CA PHE A 3 -11.29 15.39 10.27
C PHE A 3 -11.05 15.10 8.78
N PHE A 4 -11.91 15.65 7.92
CA PHE A 4 -11.58 15.99 6.55
C PHE A 4 -12.17 17.37 6.25
N ASN A 5 -11.30 18.34 5.96
CA ASN A 5 -11.51 19.51 5.11
C ASN A 5 -10.36 20.51 5.37
N TYR A 6 -9.56 20.86 4.35
CA TYR A 6 -9.68 22.17 3.67
C TYR A 6 -8.55 22.40 2.64
N PHE A 7 -8.96 23.05 1.55
CA PHE A 7 -8.22 23.42 0.35
C PHE A 7 -7.45 24.77 0.51
N PHE A 8 -6.34 24.89 -0.23
CA PHE A 8 -5.56 26.05 -0.74
C PHE A 8 -5.79 27.50 -0.26
N ARG A 9 -4.66 28.23 -0.06
CA ARG A 9 -4.51 29.67 -0.41
C ARG A 9 -3.04 30.03 -0.71
N ARG A 10 -2.81 30.66 -1.88
CA ARG A 10 -1.53 31.19 -2.41
C ARG A 10 -1.21 32.56 -1.82
N ASN A 11 0.09 32.90 -1.68
CA ASN A 11 0.62 34.23 -2.01
C ASN A 11 2.15 34.19 -2.27
N LYS A 12 2.53 35.04 -3.24
CA LYS A 12 3.84 35.44 -3.83
C LYS A 12 4.89 35.90 -2.79
N ASN A 13 6.22 35.99 -3.00
CA ASN A 13 7.09 36.22 -4.17
C ASN A 13 8.58 35.94 -3.83
N ASN A 14 9.36 35.66 -4.89
CA ASN A 14 10.77 36.01 -5.19
C ASN A 14 12.00 35.39 -4.47
N ASN A 15 12.69 34.57 -5.29
CA ASN A 15 14.11 34.60 -5.69
C ASN A 15 15.17 33.75 -4.96
N ASP A 16 15.85 32.98 -5.83
CA ASP A 16 17.18 32.37 -5.80
C ASP A 16 17.48 31.28 -4.76
N VAL A 17 17.52 30.01 -5.19
CA VAL A 17 18.05 28.90 -4.38
C VAL A 17 18.89 27.93 -5.21
N SER A 18 20.17 27.90 -4.88
CA SER A 18 21.10 26.79 -5.05
C SER A 18 20.73 25.65 -4.08
N ASN A 19 20.83 24.40 -4.54
CA ASN A 19 20.51 23.16 -3.81
C ASN A 19 20.80 23.19 -2.29
N GLN A 20 19.76 23.27 -1.46
CA GLN A 20 19.82 22.96 -0.02
C GLN A 20 18.48 22.36 0.44
N PHE A 21 18.48 21.07 0.79
CA PHE A 21 17.40 20.48 1.58
C PHE A 21 17.67 20.84 3.06
N GLU A 22 16.90 21.78 3.62
CA GLU A 22 16.99 22.15 5.03
C GLU A 22 15.99 21.35 5.89
N THR A 23 16.49 20.46 6.73
CA THR A 23 15.76 19.87 7.86
C THR A 23 15.83 20.82 9.06
N LYS A 24 14.72 21.45 9.43
CA LYS A 24 14.63 22.19 10.70
C LYS A 24 14.21 21.25 11.83
N ASN A 25 15.10 21.04 12.80
CA ASN A 25 14.86 20.28 14.02
C ASN A 25 14.45 21.21 15.18
N THR A 26 13.25 21.03 15.74
CA THR A 26 12.83 21.56 17.07
C THR A 26 11.69 20.68 17.66
N PRO A 27 11.43 20.71 18.98
CA PRO A 27 11.17 19.51 19.81
C PRO A 27 9.77 18.89 19.69
N ILE A 28 9.67 17.70 20.25
CA ILE A 28 8.58 16.71 20.18
C ILE A 28 7.29 17.23 20.86
N GLU A 29 6.33 17.67 20.05
CA GLU A 29 4.89 17.77 20.36
C GLU A 29 4.14 17.40 19.07
N HIS A 30 3.59 16.18 18.95
CA HIS A 30 2.79 15.68 17.80
C HIS A 30 2.93 16.50 16.49
N ASN A 31 4.17 16.64 16.03
CA ASN A 31 4.53 17.72 15.13
C ASN A 31 4.29 17.22 13.72
N ASN A 32 3.31 17.82 13.03
CA ASN A 32 3.16 17.63 11.59
C ASN A 32 4.48 18.09 10.95
N THR A 33 5.39 17.15 10.74
CA THR A 33 6.69 17.43 10.15
C THR A 33 6.50 17.39 8.66
N PHE A 34 7.12 18.33 7.97
CA PHE A 34 6.88 18.55 6.57
C PHE A 34 8.20 18.63 5.80
N ILE A 35 8.19 18.14 4.56
CA ILE A 35 9.31 18.26 3.65
C ILE A 35 8.90 19.20 2.52
N SER A 36 9.67 20.27 2.35
CA SER A 36 9.52 21.16 1.21
C SER A 36 10.36 20.64 0.06
N THR A 37 9.77 20.55 -1.12
CA THR A 37 10.50 20.28 -2.36
C THR A 37 11.04 21.57 -2.99
N GLY A 38 10.82 22.76 -2.40
CA GLY A 38 11.32 24.04 -2.93
C GLY A 38 10.35 24.79 -3.84
N ASP A 39 9.26 24.16 -4.31
CA ASP A 39 8.26 24.80 -5.18
C ASP A 39 6.98 25.18 -4.42
N ASN A 40 7.10 25.66 -3.18
CA ASN A 40 5.97 25.86 -2.25
C ASN A 40 5.10 24.60 -2.01
N THR A 41 5.59 23.43 -2.40
CA THR A 41 4.89 22.16 -2.23
C THR A 41 5.50 21.45 -1.04
N VAL A 42 4.65 21.18 -0.08
CA VAL A 42 5.01 20.72 1.25
C VAL A 42 4.34 19.36 1.47
N TYR A 43 5.14 18.36 1.81
CA TYR A 43 4.70 16.98 2.00
C TYR A 43 4.72 16.62 3.45
N LYS A 44 3.61 16.06 3.94
CA LYS A 44 3.53 15.61 5.33
C LYS A 44 4.38 14.35 5.49
N ILE A 45 5.30 14.38 6.45
CA ILE A 45 5.90 13.18 7.00
C ILE A 45 4.82 12.50 7.82
N ILE A 46 4.45 11.29 7.40
CA ILE A 46 3.46 10.46 8.08
C ILE A 46 4.13 9.35 8.90
N ILE A 47 5.37 8.99 8.55
CA ILE A 47 6.21 8.05 9.31
C ILE A 47 7.47 8.80 9.77
N PRO A 48 7.51 9.30 11.02
CA PRO A 48 8.69 9.94 11.55
C PRO A 48 9.80 8.90 11.72
N LEU A 49 11.02 9.26 11.32
CA LEU A 49 12.20 8.40 11.40
C LEU A 49 13.24 9.00 12.36
N THR A 50 13.82 8.14 13.20
CA THR A 50 15.05 8.45 13.93
C THR A 50 16.24 8.54 12.97
N ASP A 51 17.31 9.22 13.37
CA ASP A 51 18.54 9.28 12.57
C ASP A 51 19.13 7.89 12.33
N GLU A 52 18.99 6.99 13.30
CA GLU A 52 19.41 5.59 13.19
C GLU A 52 18.61 4.86 12.09
N GLN A 53 17.28 4.97 12.11
CA GLN A 53 16.42 4.36 11.09
C GLN A 53 16.73 4.92 9.69
N ARG A 54 16.91 6.23 9.55
CA ARG A 54 17.29 6.85 8.26
C ARG A 54 18.59 6.25 7.72
N ASN A 55 19.61 6.20 8.56
CA ASN A 55 20.91 5.64 8.19
C ASN A 55 20.82 4.17 7.78
N HIS A 56 19.95 3.40 8.44
CA HIS A 56 19.72 2.00 8.13
C HIS A 56 18.92 1.81 6.83
N ILE A 57 17.91 2.65 6.55
CA ILE A 57 17.17 2.64 5.28
C ILE A 57 18.11 2.96 4.11
N LEU A 58 18.98 3.97 4.25
CA LEU A 58 19.94 4.35 3.20
C LEU A 58 20.97 3.25 2.89
N LYS A 59 21.26 2.39 3.85
CA LYS A 59 22.21 1.25 3.72
C LYS A 59 21.50 -0.09 3.49
N SER A 60 20.17 -0.06 3.37
CA SER A 60 19.35 -1.24 3.23
C SER A 60 19.75 -2.06 2.01
N THR A 61 19.65 -3.38 2.14
CA THR A 61 19.98 -4.31 1.05
C THR A 61 18.80 -5.14 0.57
N ILE A 62 17.63 -5.01 1.21
CA ILE A 62 16.37 -5.60 0.73
C ILE A 62 15.94 -4.98 -0.60
N LEU A 63 15.22 -5.76 -1.40
CA LEU A 63 14.85 -5.40 -2.77
C LEU A 63 13.73 -4.36 -2.82
N LEU A 64 13.70 -3.58 -3.89
CA LEU A 64 12.60 -2.69 -4.24
C LEU A 64 11.68 -3.36 -5.26
N GLN A 65 10.36 -3.27 -5.06
CA GLN A 65 9.35 -3.83 -5.94
C GLN A 65 8.24 -2.83 -6.22
N ALA A 66 7.82 -2.71 -7.48
CA ALA A 66 6.76 -1.80 -7.94
C ALA A 66 5.50 -2.59 -8.35
N ASN A 67 4.97 -3.38 -7.41
CA ASN A 67 3.81 -4.23 -7.65
C ASN A 67 2.54 -3.61 -7.07
N GLN A 68 1.39 -3.77 -7.75
CA GLN A 68 0.10 -3.35 -7.18
C GLN A 68 -0.24 -4.23 -5.98
N LEU A 69 -0.50 -3.59 -4.82
CA LEU A 69 -0.99 -4.27 -3.64
C LEU A 69 -2.50 -4.53 -3.74
N TYR A 70 -2.90 -5.78 -3.50
CA TYR A 70 -4.29 -6.17 -3.45
C TYR A 70 -4.69 -6.66 -2.07
N MET A 71 -5.99 -6.65 -1.80
CA MET A 71 -6.60 -7.09 -0.56
C MET A 71 -7.83 -7.94 -0.82
N HIS A 72 -8.07 -8.92 0.03
CA HIS A 72 -9.39 -9.58 0.17
C HIS A 72 -9.75 -9.75 1.65
N TYR A 73 -11.03 -9.94 1.94
CA TYR A 73 -11.51 -10.12 3.32
C TYR A 73 -11.28 -11.56 3.79
N TRP A 74 -11.16 -11.75 5.09
CA TRP A 74 -10.83 -13.04 5.68
C TRP A 74 -11.59 -13.28 6.97
N THR A 75 -12.00 -14.52 7.16
CA THR A 75 -12.55 -15.06 8.40
C THR A 75 -11.85 -16.37 8.72
N ASP A 76 -11.79 -16.76 9.99
CA ASP A 76 -11.06 -17.97 10.40
C ASP A 76 -11.77 -19.27 9.95
N ASN A 77 -13.07 -19.18 9.63
CA ASN A 77 -13.84 -20.26 9.02
C ASN A 77 -14.25 -19.85 7.59
N LEU A 78 -13.71 -20.52 6.58
CA LEU A 78 -13.97 -20.27 5.14
C LEU A 78 -14.56 -21.48 4.42
N VAL A 79 -15.32 -22.29 5.15
CA VAL A 79 -16.06 -23.41 4.55
C VAL A 79 -16.98 -22.86 3.45
N CYS A 80 -16.81 -23.39 2.24
CA CYS A 80 -17.68 -23.10 1.12
C CYS A 80 -18.88 -24.04 1.18
N GLU A 81 -20.02 -23.56 1.65
CA GLU A 81 -21.28 -24.30 1.62
C GLU A 81 -21.98 -24.14 0.26
N ASP A 82 -21.94 -22.92 -0.30
CA ASP A 82 -22.44 -22.60 -1.64
C ASP A 82 -21.42 -21.72 -2.39
N PRO A 83 -20.85 -22.18 -3.52
CA PRO A 83 -19.94 -21.39 -4.35
C PRO A 83 -20.54 -20.10 -4.92
N ASN A 84 -21.88 -19.99 -4.95
CA ASN A 84 -22.61 -18.82 -5.42
C ASN A 84 -23.01 -17.86 -4.30
N ASP A 85 -22.72 -18.18 -3.04
CA ASP A 85 -22.98 -17.27 -1.92
C ASP A 85 -22.21 -15.95 -2.10
N PRO A 86 -22.89 -14.81 -2.27
CA PRO A 86 -22.24 -13.52 -2.44
C PRO A 86 -21.35 -13.15 -1.26
N GLU A 87 -21.70 -13.53 -0.03
CA GLU A 87 -20.88 -13.21 1.14
C GLU A 87 -19.55 -13.96 1.09
N TRP A 88 -19.58 -15.27 0.89
CA TRP A 88 -18.39 -16.09 0.72
C TRP A 88 -17.52 -15.64 -0.47
N GLN A 89 -18.13 -15.36 -1.62
CA GLN A 89 -17.41 -14.83 -2.79
C GLN A 89 -16.67 -13.52 -2.48
N ASN A 90 -17.27 -12.59 -1.74
CA ASN A 90 -16.63 -11.33 -1.35
C ASN A 90 -15.52 -11.51 -0.32
N LYS A 91 -15.46 -12.65 0.39
CA LYS A 91 -14.34 -13.00 1.27
C LYS A 91 -13.17 -13.54 0.45
N VAL A 92 -13.38 -14.56 -0.40
CA VAL A 92 -12.25 -15.33 -0.95
C VAL A 92 -12.01 -15.21 -2.44
N MET A 93 -13.00 -14.81 -3.24
CA MET A 93 -12.87 -14.70 -4.70
C MET A 93 -12.67 -13.26 -5.17
N PHE A 94 -13.51 -12.35 -4.68
CA PHE A 94 -13.43 -10.95 -5.05
C PHE A 94 -12.38 -10.24 -4.21
N PHE A 95 -11.64 -9.38 -4.87
CA PHE A 95 -10.57 -8.61 -4.25
C PHE A 95 -10.52 -7.20 -4.82
N TRP A 96 -9.77 -6.36 -4.12
CA TRP A 96 -9.70 -4.93 -4.37
C TRP A 96 -8.24 -4.50 -4.32
N LYS A 97 -7.93 -3.39 -4.97
CA LYS A 97 -6.67 -2.69 -4.67
C LYS A 97 -6.68 -2.31 -3.18
N ALA A 98 -5.54 -2.42 -2.50
CA ALA A 98 -5.45 -2.20 -1.06
C ALA A 98 -5.94 -0.80 -0.65
N GLU A 99 -5.69 0.18 -1.50
CA GLU A 99 -6.10 1.57 -1.32
C GLU A 99 -7.58 1.88 -1.57
N GLU A 100 -8.36 0.93 -2.11
CA GLU A 100 -9.76 1.19 -2.46
C GLU A 100 -10.55 1.47 -1.17
N PRO A 101 -11.18 2.65 -1.02
CA PRO A 101 -11.95 2.98 0.17
C PRO A 101 -13.16 2.05 0.34
N PHE A 102 -13.47 1.68 1.58
CA PHE A 102 -14.60 0.80 1.88
C PHE A 102 -15.94 1.25 1.26
N PRO A 103 -16.34 2.55 1.32
CA PRO A 103 -17.59 3.01 0.71
C PRO A 103 -17.67 2.80 -0.81
N LYS A 104 -16.51 2.69 -1.49
CA LYS A 104 -16.49 2.42 -2.93
C LYS A 104 -16.67 0.94 -3.28
N LYS A 105 -16.52 0.05 -2.29
CA LYS A 105 -16.70 -1.40 -2.44
C LYS A 105 -18.17 -1.81 -2.38
N SER A 106 -19.03 -0.96 -1.80
CA SER A 106 -20.47 -1.21 -1.61
C SER A 106 -20.77 -2.58 -1.01
N LEU A 107 -20.01 -2.94 0.02
CA LEU A 107 -20.18 -4.19 0.77
C LEU A 107 -21.03 -3.96 2.02
N PRO A 108 -21.64 -5.03 2.58
CA PRO A 108 -22.35 -4.92 3.85
C PRO A 108 -21.41 -4.39 4.94
N PRO A 109 -21.86 -3.49 5.84
CA PRO A 109 -21.00 -2.89 6.87
C PRO A 109 -20.26 -3.88 7.78
N ILE A 110 -20.78 -5.12 7.94
CA ILE A 110 -20.10 -6.16 8.72
C ILE A 110 -18.70 -6.49 8.18
N PHE A 111 -18.45 -6.29 6.88
CA PHE A 111 -17.15 -6.55 6.27
C PHE A 111 -16.03 -5.65 6.83
N GLU A 112 -16.34 -4.48 7.38
CA GLU A 112 -15.34 -3.64 8.06
C GLU A 112 -14.80 -4.30 9.33
N THR A 113 -15.51 -5.28 9.89
CA THR A 113 -15.09 -6.02 11.09
C THR A 113 -14.26 -7.27 10.75
N PHE A 114 -14.22 -7.67 9.48
CA PHE A 114 -13.45 -8.85 9.06
C PHE A 114 -11.96 -8.53 8.98
N LYS A 115 -11.14 -9.58 9.15
CA LYS A 115 -9.70 -9.47 8.90
C LYS A 115 -9.49 -9.16 7.41
N THR A 116 -8.41 -8.47 7.09
CA THR A 116 -7.98 -8.24 5.71
C THR A 116 -6.66 -8.94 5.49
N LYS A 117 -6.54 -9.71 4.40
CA LYS A 117 -5.27 -10.29 3.95
C LYS A 117 -4.81 -9.52 2.71
N TYR A 118 -3.52 -9.16 2.70
CA TYR A 118 -2.89 -8.45 1.60
C TYR A 118 -2.05 -9.41 0.78
N PHE A 119 -1.99 -9.17 -0.53
CA PHE A 119 -1.25 -10.04 -1.42
C PHE A 119 -0.72 -9.32 -2.66
N LEU A 120 0.28 -9.95 -3.26
CA LEU A 120 0.84 -9.59 -4.56
C LEU A 120 0.71 -10.77 -5.52
N PHE A 121 0.52 -10.49 -6.79
CA PHE A 121 0.72 -11.49 -7.83
C PHE A 121 2.21 -11.85 -7.93
N SER A 122 2.50 -13.14 -8.04
CA SER A 122 3.85 -13.70 -8.12
C SER A 122 3.92 -14.84 -9.14
N GLY A 123 5.13 -15.30 -9.45
CA GLY A 123 5.35 -16.39 -10.39
C GLY A 123 4.91 -16.06 -11.83
N ASP A 124 4.55 -17.11 -12.58
CA ASP A 124 4.05 -16.97 -13.95
C ASP A 124 2.52 -16.77 -13.95
N THR A 125 2.11 -15.53 -14.15
CA THR A 125 0.71 -15.10 -14.14
C THR A 125 0.06 -15.13 -15.53
N SER A 126 0.76 -15.62 -16.57
CA SER A 126 0.25 -15.65 -17.96
C SER A 126 -1.05 -16.45 -18.13
N LYS A 127 -1.30 -17.42 -17.25
CA LYS A 127 -2.54 -18.23 -17.21
C LYS A 127 -3.72 -17.55 -16.50
N ILE A 128 -3.51 -16.40 -15.87
CA ILE A 128 -4.55 -15.69 -15.12
C ILE A 128 -5.19 -14.65 -16.02
N SER A 129 -6.50 -14.76 -16.22
CA SER A 129 -7.32 -13.68 -16.76
C SER A 129 -7.89 -12.86 -15.61
N LEU A 130 -7.45 -11.61 -15.49
CA LEU A 130 -7.98 -10.68 -14.50
C LEU A 130 -9.25 -10.01 -15.04
N GLN A 131 -10.40 -10.32 -14.43
CA GLN A 131 -11.66 -9.64 -14.74
C GLN A 131 -11.89 -8.50 -13.77
N ILE A 132 -12.34 -7.36 -14.30
CA ILE A 132 -12.62 -6.16 -13.53
C ILE A 132 -14.09 -5.77 -13.73
N GLY A 133 -14.85 -5.76 -12.64
CA GLY A 133 -16.19 -5.21 -12.58
C GLY A 133 -16.22 -3.92 -11.76
N GLN A 134 -17.28 -3.14 -11.92
CA GLN A 134 -17.52 -1.97 -11.09
C GLN A 134 -18.57 -2.28 -10.02
N ALA A 135 -18.28 -1.90 -8.78
CA ALA A 135 -19.25 -2.01 -7.69
C ALA A 135 -20.44 -1.06 -7.94
N ILE A 136 -21.66 -1.58 -7.91
CA ILE A 136 -22.86 -0.75 -7.99
C ILE A 136 -23.17 -0.12 -6.62
N PRO A 137 -23.81 1.07 -6.57
CA PRO A 137 -24.23 1.66 -5.30
C PRO A 137 -25.17 0.73 -4.54
N TRP A 138 -24.85 0.44 -3.28
CA TRP A 138 -25.61 -0.48 -2.43
C TRP A 138 -25.27 -0.26 -0.94
N PHE A 139 -26.08 -0.78 -0.01
CA PHE A 139 -25.93 -0.60 1.44
C PHE A 139 -25.75 0.86 1.92
N GLY A 140 -26.34 1.81 1.20
CA GLY A 140 -26.19 3.25 1.50
C GLY A 140 -24.83 3.83 1.09
N MET A 141 -24.02 3.08 0.34
CA MET A 141 -22.68 3.47 -0.10
C MET A 141 -22.64 3.79 -1.60
N PRO A 142 -21.76 4.71 -2.03
CA PRO A 142 -21.71 5.20 -3.40
C PRO A 142 -21.20 4.16 -4.42
N GLY A 143 -20.41 3.17 -3.99
CA GLY A 143 -19.83 2.17 -4.90
C GLY A 143 -18.80 2.78 -5.85
N LEU A 144 -18.80 2.30 -7.10
CA LEU A 144 -17.91 2.71 -8.20
C LEU A 144 -16.46 2.21 -8.09
N GLY A 145 -16.09 1.51 -7.02
CA GLY A 145 -14.79 0.87 -6.88
C GLY A 145 -14.60 -0.29 -7.86
N GLN A 146 -13.34 -0.60 -8.17
CA GLN A 146 -12.99 -1.70 -9.07
C GLN A 146 -12.94 -3.02 -8.30
N LYS A 147 -13.91 -3.89 -8.56
CA LYS A 147 -13.97 -5.25 -8.02
C LYS A 147 -13.27 -6.20 -8.97
N HIS A 148 -12.28 -6.92 -8.47
CA HIS A 148 -11.46 -7.82 -9.26
C HIS A 148 -11.82 -9.27 -8.98
N VAL A 149 -11.65 -10.13 -9.97
CA VAL A 149 -11.67 -11.60 -9.83
C VAL A 149 -10.69 -12.22 -10.81
N CYS A 150 -10.06 -13.32 -10.41
CA CYS A 150 -9.19 -14.08 -11.30
C CYS A 150 -9.95 -15.22 -11.94
N GLU A 151 -9.66 -15.48 -13.20
CA GLU A 151 -10.12 -16.66 -13.93
C GLU A 151 -8.94 -17.44 -14.50
N ILE A 152 -9.00 -18.77 -14.42
CA ILE A 152 -8.09 -19.70 -15.09
C ILE A 152 -8.95 -20.65 -15.91
N ASN A 153 -8.68 -20.77 -17.21
CA ASN A 153 -9.46 -21.60 -18.15
C ASN A 153 -10.98 -21.30 -18.10
N GLY A 154 -11.36 -20.03 -17.94
CA GLY A 154 -12.75 -19.59 -17.87
C GLY A 154 -13.47 -19.88 -16.54
N GLN A 155 -12.76 -20.39 -15.53
CA GLN A 155 -13.30 -20.62 -14.19
C GLN A 155 -12.75 -19.60 -13.20
N LYS A 156 -13.65 -18.98 -12.43
CA LYS A 156 -13.27 -18.08 -11.33
C LYS A 156 -12.55 -18.86 -10.24
N ILE A 157 -11.46 -18.31 -9.75
CA ILE A 157 -10.60 -18.95 -8.76
C ILE A 157 -10.41 -18.06 -7.54
N ALA A 158 -10.46 -18.67 -6.36
CA ALA A 158 -10.30 -17.98 -5.09
C ALA A 158 -8.82 -17.64 -4.83
N ILE A 159 -8.55 -16.54 -4.13
CA ILE A 159 -7.20 -16.09 -3.80
C ILE A 159 -6.39 -17.14 -3.02
N PRO A 160 -6.96 -17.86 -2.02
CA PRO A 160 -6.23 -18.93 -1.34
C PRO A 160 -5.79 -20.06 -2.26
N GLU A 161 -6.57 -20.35 -3.31
CA GLU A 161 -6.22 -21.37 -4.29
C GLU A 161 -5.11 -20.88 -5.22
N LEU A 162 -5.13 -19.61 -5.64
CA LEU A 162 -4.00 -18.99 -6.35
C LEU A 162 -2.71 -19.03 -5.52
N ASN A 163 -2.80 -18.80 -4.22
CA ASN A 163 -1.66 -18.88 -3.32
C ASN A 163 -1.08 -20.30 -3.24
N LYS A 164 -1.93 -21.33 -3.12
CA LYS A 164 -1.50 -22.74 -3.16
C LYS A 164 -0.77 -23.10 -4.47
N GLN A 165 -1.14 -22.44 -5.57
CA GLN A 165 -0.49 -22.62 -6.87
C GLN A 165 0.77 -21.76 -7.06
N GLY A 166 1.18 -20.97 -6.06
CA GLY A 166 2.35 -20.09 -6.13
C GLY A 166 2.19 -18.89 -7.07
N LEU A 167 0.94 -18.51 -7.36
CA LEU A 167 0.61 -17.38 -8.27
C LEU A 167 0.34 -16.08 -7.54
N VAL A 168 0.17 -16.19 -6.23
CA VAL A 168 -0.06 -15.10 -5.31
C VAL A 168 0.76 -15.35 -4.06
N GLU A 169 1.43 -14.31 -3.56
CA GLU A 169 2.11 -14.29 -2.27
C GLU A 169 1.33 -13.42 -1.29
N TYR A 170 1.01 -14.01 -0.13
CA TYR A 170 0.49 -13.23 0.99
C TYR A 170 1.62 -12.44 1.65
N ILE A 171 1.28 -11.24 2.10
CA ILE A 171 2.24 -10.31 2.66
C ILE A 171 1.65 -9.55 3.85
N GLU A 172 2.53 -9.04 4.70
CA GLU A 172 2.21 -8.15 5.82
C GLU A 172 3.05 -6.88 5.74
N LEU A 173 2.41 -5.73 5.98
CA LEU A 173 3.13 -4.47 6.14
C LEU A 173 3.80 -4.47 7.52
N THR A 174 5.09 -4.18 7.55
CA THR A 174 5.88 -4.13 8.78
C THR A 174 6.33 -2.70 9.04
N GLU A 175 6.07 -2.20 10.25
CA GLU A 175 6.61 -0.92 10.69
C GLU A 175 8.07 -1.07 11.11
N LEU A 176 8.93 -0.16 10.64
CA LEU A 176 10.31 -0.08 11.09
C LEU A 176 10.38 0.56 12.48
N THR A 177 11.04 -0.12 13.41
CA THR A 177 11.35 0.35 14.77
C THR A 177 12.86 0.23 14.99
N ASN A 178 13.39 0.87 16.05
CA ASN A 178 14.81 0.70 16.39
C ASN A 178 15.13 -0.76 16.80
N ASP A 179 14.15 -1.54 17.23
CA ASP A 179 14.34 -2.93 17.66
C ASP A 179 14.41 -3.92 16.50
N ASN A 180 13.93 -3.55 15.30
CA ASN A 180 13.83 -4.45 14.15
C ASN A 180 14.67 -4.01 12.94
N LEU A 181 15.66 -3.13 13.11
CA LEU A 181 16.50 -2.62 12.01
C LEU A 181 17.18 -3.70 11.16
N HIS A 182 17.39 -4.89 11.72
CA HIS A 182 17.97 -6.04 11.02
C HIS A 182 17.14 -6.50 9.80
N ILE A 183 15.83 -6.25 9.77
CA ILE A 183 14.95 -6.65 8.66
C ILE A 183 15.34 -5.99 7.33
N LEU A 184 15.99 -4.83 7.36
CA LEU A 184 16.46 -4.11 6.17
C LEU A 184 17.64 -4.81 5.46
N ASN A 185 18.14 -5.90 6.03
CA ASN A 185 19.16 -6.75 5.42
C ASN A 185 18.66 -8.17 5.11
N ASP A 186 17.41 -8.50 5.45
CA ASP A 186 16.83 -9.81 5.19
C ASP A 186 16.10 -9.83 3.84
N LYS A 187 16.87 -10.09 2.78
CA LYS A 187 16.36 -10.11 1.38
C LYS A 187 15.43 -11.29 1.10
N GLU A 188 15.47 -12.31 1.93
CA GLU A 188 14.67 -13.52 1.72
C GLU A 188 13.23 -13.27 2.15
N ASN A 189 13.04 -12.65 3.31
CA ASN A 189 11.73 -12.47 3.92
C ASN A 189 11.15 -11.07 3.74
N TYR A 190 11.99 -10.05 3.48
CA TYR A 190 11.56 -8.66 3.41
C TYR A 190 11.92 -7.96 2.10
N PHE A 191 11.09 -7.00 1.72
CA PHE A 191 11.33 -6.11 0.59
C PHE A 191 10.60 -4.77 0.80
N PHE A 192 11.02 -3.76 0.06
CA PHE A 192 10.30 -2.50 -0.06
C PHE A 192 9.28 -2.57 -1.20
N LEU A 193 8.03 -2.28 -0.90
CA LEU A 193 6.96 -2.15 -1.87
C LEU A 193 6.72 -0.67 -2.17
N ILE A 194 6.77 -0.29 -3.44
CA ILE A 194 6.60 1.08 -3.92
C ILE A 194 5.12 1.37 -4.15
N ASP A 195 4.64 2.47 -3.57
CA ASP A 195 3.37 3.08 -3.92
C ASP A 195 3.59 4.18 -4.97
N GLU A 196 3.51 3.76 -6.24
CA GLU A 196 3.68 4.60 -7.44
C GLU A 196 2.72 5.80 -7.48
N ARG A 197 1.63 5.80 -6.69
CA ARG A 197 0.66 6.91 -6.64
C ARG A 197 1.18 8.07 -5.80
N ILE A 198 2.12 7.80 -4.89
CA ILE A 198 2.70 8.78 -3.97
C ILE A 198 4.11 9.14 -4.43
N THR A 199 4.97 8.13 -4.65
CA THR A 199 6.35 8.33 -5.10
C THR A 199 6.67 7.44 -6.30
N PRO A 200 6.40 7.91 -7.54
CA PRO A 200 6.79 7.20 -8.75
C PRO A 200 8.29 6.87 -8.74
N PHE A 201 8.65 5.67 -9.20
CA PHE A 201 10.03 5.21 -9.27
C PHE A 201 10.47 5.00 -10.73
N GLN A 202 11.39 5.84 -11.19
CA GLN A 202 11.84 5.85 -12.59
C GLN A 202 13.35 6.04 -12.65
N ASN A 203 14.02 5.29 -13.53
CA ASN A 203 15.47 5.39 -13.74
C ASN A 203 16.29 5.32 -12.42
N GLY A 204 15.86 4.48 -11.46
CA GLY A 204 16.53 4.31 -10.18
C GLY A 204 16.26 5.40 -9.14
N ASN A 205 15.34 6.34 -9.38
CA ASN A 205 15.06 7.47 -8.51
C ASN A 205 13.59 7.52 -8.10
N PHE A 206 13.33 7.93 -6.86
CA PHE A 206 11.99 8.28 -6.39
C PHE A 206 11.68 9.73 -6.69
N TYR A 207 10.45 10.00 -7.10
CA TYR A 207 10.01 11.35 -7.43
C TYR A 207 8.88 11.81 -6.54
N LEU A 208 8.94 13.08 -6.16
CA LEU A 208 7.87 13.78 -5.46
C LEU A 208 7.72 15.16 -6.09
N ASN A 209 6.58 15.44 -6.72
CA ASN A 209 6.39 16.62 -7.58
C ASN A 209 7.48 16.79 -8.66
N ASN A 210 7.85 15.71 -9.35
CA ASN A 210 8.95 15.69 -10.33
C ASN A 210 10.35 16.01 -9.76
N LYS A 211 10.51 16.07 -8.44
CA LYS A 211 11.83 16.21 -7.80
C LYS A 211 12.30 14.89 -7.25
N VAL A 212 13.58 14.61 -7.48
CA VAL A 212 14.22 13.41 -6.93
C VAL A 212 14.27 13.54 -5.40
N ILE A 213 13.83 12.49 -4.72
CA ILE A 213 13.91 12.34 -3.28
C ILE A 213 14.69 11.07 -2.93
N PRO A 214 15.39 11.03 -1.78
CA PRO A 214 16.03 9.81 -1.30
C PRO A 214 15.00 8.81 -0.75
N ILE A 215 15.43 7.55 -0.63
CA ILE A 215 14.58 6.42 -0.23
C ILE A 215 14.01 6.56 1.19
N ASP A 216 14.74 7.14 2.14
CA ASP A 216 14.25 7.38 3.50
C ASP A 216 13.11 8.40 3.51
N ILE A 217 13.18 9.41 2.64
CA ILE A 217 12.09 10.36 2.44
C ILE A 217 10.89 9.70 1.78
N ALA A 218 11.11 8.85 0.76
CA ALA A 218 10.03 8.09 0.14
C ALA A 218 9.29 7.22 1.18
N TYR A 219 10.02 6.61 2.12
CA TYR A 219 9.43 5.85 3.22
C TYR A 219 8.64 6.77 4.17
N SER A 220 9.26 7.87 4.62
CA SER A 220 8.64 8.82 5.56
C SER A 220 7.34 9.45 5.08
N VAL A 221 7.17 9.64 3.76
CA VAL A 221 5.93 10.17 3.17
C VAL A 221 4.90 9.08 2.84
N GLY A 222 5.22 7.81 3.11
CA GLY A 222 4.36 6.67 2.83
C GLY A 222 4.38 6.20 1.39
N GLY A 223 5.36 6.64 0.59
CA GLY A 223 5.49 6.23 -0.80
C GLY A 223 6.21 4.89 -0.99
N ILE A 224 6.85 4.38 0.04
CA ILE A 224 7.30 2.98 0.10
C ILE A 224 6.95 2.36 1.45
N HIS A 225 6.75 1.05 1.46
CA HIS A 225 6.42 0.28 2.64
C HIS A 225 7.37 -0.91 2.80
N ILE A 226 7.74 -1.25 4.03
CA ILE A 226 8.46 -2.51 4.29
C ILE A 226 7.43 -3.62 4.37
N VAL A 227 7.67 -4.67 3.62
CA VAL A 227 6.77 -5.80 3.47
C VAL A 227 7.48 -7.08 3.90
N LYS A 228 6.79 -7.86 4.72
CA LYS A 228 7.17 -9.22 5.12
C LYS A 228 6.39 -10.22 4.28
N LYS A 229 7.07 -11.17 3.67
CA LYS A 229 6.44 -12.32 3.01
C LYS A 229 5.83 -13.24 4.06
N THR A 230 4.61 -13.69 3.84
CA THR A 230 3.92 -14.61 4.74
C THR A 230 3.38 -15.82 4.01
N LYS A 231 3.24 -16.92 4.74
CA LYS A 231 2.50 -18.09 4.27
C LYS A 231 1.08 -17.99 4.79
N LEU A 232 0.12 -18.52 4.02
CA LEU A 232 -1.23 -18.67 4.54
C LEU A 232 -1.18 -19.60 5.76
N GLU A 233 -1.75 -19.16 6.88
CA GLU A 233 -1.91 -19.98 8.08
C GLU A 233 -2.71 -21.24 7.67
N SER A 234 -2.11 -22.41 7.91
CA SER A 234 -2.67 -23.72 7.61
C SER A 234 -3.76 -24.13 8.56
#